data_AF-A0A934EVT0-F1
#
_entry.id   AF-A0A934EVT0-F1
#
_cell.length_a   1.000
_cell.length_b   1.000
_cell.length_c   1.000
_cell.angle_alpha   90.00
_cell.angle_beta   90.00
_cell.angle_gamma   90.00
#
_symmetry.space_group_name_H-M   'P 1'
#
loop_
_entity.id
_entity.type
_entity.pdbx_description
1 polymer ?
#
loop_
_entity_poly.entity_id
_entity_poly.type
_entity_poly.pdbx_seq_one_letter_code
_entity_poly.pdbx_strand_id
1 'polypeptide(L)'
;MKKTFQTMFVYFVLGFLITINFQNPVTAAWSSHLRENMPVCTASGQQSSLQIISDGAGGAIIAWEDTRNVHFDIYAQRVDAHGNVLWKKDGISICCAPENHNRPRIVSDGSGGAIITWQDIRGGISNSDIYAQR
;
A
#
# COMPACT_ATOMS: atom_id res chain seq x y z
N MET A 1 11.11 42.88 71.62
CA MET A 1 10.34 41.69 72.11
C MET A 1 9.82 40.95 70.89
N LYS A 2 10.43 39.80 70.56
CA LYS A 2 9.85 38.44 70.60
C LYS A 2 8.92 38.14 69.40
N LYS A 3 9.38 37.31 68.44
CA LYS A 3 9.01 35.86 68.26
C LYS A 3 7.66 35.70 67.52
N THR A 4 7.31 34.68 66.74
CA THR A 4 7.90 33.51 66.08
C THR A 4 6.74 32.90 65.25
N PHE A 5 7.06 32.16 64.20
CA PHE A 5 6.21 31.22 63.43
C PHE A 5 5.23 30.35 64.25
N GLN A 6 4.11 29.93 63.64
CA GLN A 6 3.41 28.61 63.69
C GLN A 6 1.92 28.77 63.21
N THR A 7 1.20 27.89 62.49
CA THR A 7 1.40 26.60 61.76
C THR A 7 0.10 26.24 60.96
N MET A 8 0.26 25.69 59.75
CA MET A 8 -0.56 24.74 58.93
C MET A 8 -2.09 24.86 58.70
N PHE A 9 -2.50 24.77 57.41
CA PHE A 9 -3.47 23.79 56.83
C PHE A 9 -3.26 23.74 55.28
N VAL A 10 -2.62 22.71 54.69
CA VAL A 10 -3.21 21.57 53.92
C VAL A 10 -3.30 21.77 52.37
N TYR A 11 -2.46 20.98 51.65
CA TYR A 11 -2.41 20.47 50.24
C TYR A 11 -3.06 21.20 49.04
N PHE A 12 -2.33 21.34 47.91
CA PHE A 12 -2.32 20.37 46.78
C PHE A 12 -1.40 20.85 45.63
N VAL A 13 -0.75 19.88 44.99
CA VAL A 13 0.21 20.00 43.88
C VAL A 13 -0.46 20.66 42.66
N LEU A 14 0.01 21.83 42.24
CA LEU A 14 -0.35 22.37 40.91
C LEU A 14 0.51 21.66 39.86
N GLY A 15 -0.10 20.64 39.26
CA GLY A 15 0.46 19.85 38.19
C GLY A 15 0.83 20.72 36.99
N PHE A 16 2.08 20.63 36.58
CA PHE A 16 2.51 20.99 35.24
C PHE A 16 1.75 20.12 34.25
N LEU A 17 0.88 20.72 33.44
CA LEU A 17 0.35 20.09 32.24
C LEU A 17 1.51 19.97 31.25
N ILE A 18 2.22 18.85 31.31
CA ILE A 18 3.06 18.40 30.20
C ILE A 18 2.07 17.99 29.12
N THR A 19 1.85 18.85 28.14
CA THR A 19 1.33 18.40 26.85
C THR A 19 2.40 17.50 26.25
N ILE A 20 2.26 16.19 26.44
CA ILE A 20 3.02 15.21 25.68
C ILE A 20 2.55 15.35 24.24
N ASN A 21 3.34 16.08 23.46
CA ASN A 21 3.18 16.13 22.02
C ASN A 21 3.62 14.75 21.52
N PHE A 22 2.68 13.84 21.31
CA PHE A 22 2.97 12.64 20.55
C PHE A 22 3.27 13.11 19.12
N GLN A 23 4.56 13.34 18.85
CA GLN A 23 5.07 13.30 17.48
C GLN A 23 4.48 12.05 16.86
N ASN A 24 3.73 12.20 15.77
CA ASN A 24 3.18 11.10 14.99
C ASN A 24 4.25 10.01 14.93
N PRO A 25 4.00 8.78 15.41
CA PRO A 25 5.04 7.78 15.45
C PRO A 25 5.56 7.60 14.03
N VAL A 26 6.85 7.84 13.83
CA VAL A 26 7.59 7.46 12.60
C VAL A 26 7.80 5.95 12.62
N THR A 27 6.78 5.21 13.02
CA THR A 27 6.69 3.78 12.76
C THR A 27 6.28 3.65 11.31
N ALA A 28 6.87 2.70 10.60
CA ALA A 28 6.25 2.19 9.40
C ALA A 28 4.76 1.96 9.71
N ALA A 29 3.85 2.49 8.89
CA ALA A 29 2.41 2.21 9.06
C ALA A 29 2.06 0.73 8.75
N TRP A 30 3.05 -0.02 8.27
CA TRP A 30 3.10 -1.47 8.27
C TRP A 30 3.14 -1.97 9.71
N SER A 31 2.25 -2.88 10.09
CA SER A 31 2.23 -3.41 11.47
C SER A 31 3.61 -3.90 11.86
N SER A 32 4.08 -3.48 13.03
CA SER A 32 5.32 -3.99 13.63
C SER A 32 5.18 -5.45 14.08
N HIS A 33 3.96 -5.98 14.07
CA HIS A 33 3.67 -7.35 14.45
C HIS A 33 3.85 -8.27 13.25
N LEU A 34 4.81 -9.21 13.31
CA LEU A 34 5.19 -10.13 12.21
C LEU A 34 4.04 -10.99 11.62
N ARG A 35 2.85 -10.95 12.23
CA ARG A 35 1.68 -11.73 11.82
C ARG A 35 0.54 -10.88 11.27
N GLU A 36 0.65 -9.56 11.36
CA GLU A 36 -0.36 -8.63 10.87
C GLU A 36 0.20 -7.95 9.63
N ASN A 37 -0.23 -8.35 8.46
CA ASN A 37 0.19 -7.73 7.21
C ASN A 37 -0.99 -6.95 6.63
N MET A 38 -0.73 -5.77 6.07
CA MET A 38 -1.76 -5.05 5.32
C MET A 38 -1.91 -5.70 3.94
N PRO A 39 -3.07 -6.28 3.61
CA PRO A 39 -3.23 -6.93 2.33
C PRO A 39 -3.38 -5.91 1.20
N VAL A 40 -2.66 -6.15 0.09
CA VAL A 40 -2.81 -5.37 -1.15
C VAL A 40 -4.01 -5.86 -1.98
N CYS A 41 -4.28 -7.16 -1.94
CA CYS A 41 -5.40 -7.82 -2.60
C CYS A 41 -5.89 -9.01 -1.76
N THR A 42 -7.20 -9.17 -1.68
CA THR A 42 -7.90 -10.25 -0.95
C THR A 42 -8.96 -10.95 -1.81
N ALA A 43 -8.99 -10.68 -3.11
CA ALA A 43 -9.90 -11.34 -4.03
C ALA A 43 -9.65 -12.86 -4.09
N SER A 44 -10.74 -13.62 -4.22
CA SER A 44 -10.65 -15.07 -4.49
C SER A 44 -9.91 -15.32 -5.80
N GLY A 45 -9.06 -16.34 -5.85
CA GLY A 45 -8.18 -16.60 -6.98
C GLY A 45 -6.72 -16.66 -6.52
N GLN A 46 -5.81 -16.98 -7.42
CA GLN A 46 -4.37 -16.87 -7.18
C GLN A 46 -3.89 -15.50 -7.63
N GLN A 47 -3.04 -14.88 -6.82
CA GLN A 47 -2.28 -13.69 -7.17
C GLN A 47 -0.80 -14.09 -7.30
N SER A 48 -0.25 -13.99 -8.52
CA SER A 48 1.09 -14.48 -8.86
C SER A 48 1.88 -13.48 -9.70
N SER A 49 3.15 -13.81 -9.98
CA SER A 49 4.02 -13.06 -10.90
C SER A 49 4.08 -11.55 -10.62
N LEU A 50 4.17 -11.20 -9.34
CA LEU A 50 4.17 -9.82 -8.86
C LEU A 50 5.38 -9.03 -9.37
N GLN A 51 5.14 -7.76 -9.69
CA GLN A 51 6.14 -6.74 -9.97
C GLN A 51 5.80 -5.47 -9.20
N ILE A 52 6.82 -4.67 -8.86
CA ILE A 52 6.64 -3.47 -8.05
C ILE A 52 7.64 -2.38 -8.48
N ILE A 53 7.19 -1.13 -8.47
CA ILE A 53 8.02 0.07 -8.59
C ILE A 53 7.62 1.09 -7.52
N SER A 54 8.49 2.07 -7.27
CA SER A 54 8.10 3.26 -6.50
C SER A 54 7.12 4.12 -7.30
N ASP A 55 6.17 4.76 -6.62
CA ASP A 55 5.29 5.77 -7.21
C ASP A 55 5.91 7.19 -7.23
N GLY A 56 7.15 7.35 -6.74
CA GLY A 56 7.85 8.65 -6.64
C GLY A 56 7.40 9.55 -5.49
N ALA A 57 6.37 9.17 -4.73
CA ALA A 57 5.81 9.92 -3.60
C ALA A 57 5.98 9.20 -2.25
N GLY A 58 6.86 8.21 -2.19
CA GLY A 58 7.09 7.37 -1.01
C GLY A 58 6.19 6.13 -0.93
N GLY A 59 5.28 5.96 -1.90
CA GLY A 59 4.47 4.76 -2.08
C GLY A 59 5.03 3.84 -3.17
N ALA A 60 4.17 2.93 -3.64
CA ALA A 60 4.50 1.95 -4.66
C ALA A 60 3.33 1.65 -5.59
N ILE A 61 3.63 1.21 -6.81
CA ILE A 61 2.67 0.62 -7.73
C ILE A 61 3.06 -0.84 -7.91
N ILE A 62 2.10 -1.73 -7.67
CA ILE A 62 2.26 -3.18 -7.69
C ILE A 62 1.38 -3.72 -8.81
N ALA A 63 1.93 -4.55 -9.69
CA ALA A 63 1.19 -5.27 -10.72
C ALA A 63 1.33 -6.79 -10.51
N TRP A 64 0.28 -7.55 -10.78
CA TRP A 64 0.27 -9.00 -10.61
C TRP A 64 -0.64 -9.68 -11.63
N GLU A 65 -0.40 -10.98 -11.82
CA GLU A 65 -1.34 -11.89 -12.47
C GLU A 65 -2.40 -12.31 -11.47
N ASP A 66 -3.66 -12.28 -11.89
CA ASP A 66 -4.80 -12.62 -11.05
C ASP A 66 -5.70 -13.62 -11.75
N THR A 67 -6.04 -14.72 -11.06
CA THR A 67 -6.96 -15.76 -11.56
C THR A 67 -8.34 -15.67 -10.90
N ARG A 68 -8.76 -14.49 -10.44
CA ARG A 68 -10.13 -14.28 -9.92
C ARG A 68 -11.20 -14.47 -10.99
N ASN A 69 -10.83 -14.33 -12.25
CA ASN A 69 -11.67 -14.61 -13.41
C ASN A 69 -11.24 -15.94 -14.05
N VAL A 70 -11.93 -16.34 -15.12
CA VAL A 70 -11.68 -17.60 -15.84
C VAL A 70 -10.24 -17.67 -16.40
N HIS A 71 -9.67 -16.53 -16.74
CA HIS A 71 -8.34 -16.38 -17.32
C HIS A 71 -7.38 -15.67 -16.35
N PHE A 72 -6.08 -15.78 -16.62
CA PHE A 72 -5.11 -14.89 -16.00
C PHE A 72 -5.32 -13.47 -16.53
N ASP A 73 -5.55 -12.53 -15.62
CA ASP A 73 -5.67 -11.11 -15.94
C ASP A 73 -4.60 -10.31 -15.22
N ILE A 74 -4.18 -9.19 -15.81
CA ILE A 74 -3.24 -8.28 -15.16
C ILE A 74 -4.01 -7.28 -14.31
N TYR A 75 -3.68 -7.23 -13.03
CA TYR A 75 -4.20 -6.26 -12.09
C TYR A 75 -3.07 -5.40 -11.53
N ALA A 76 -3.43 -4.20 -11.06
CA ALA A 76 -2.51 -3.34 -10.34
C ALA A 76 -3.16 -2.59 -9.18
N GLN A 77 -2.33 -2.19 -8.21
CA GLN A 77 -2.69 -1.39 -7.04
C GLN A 77 -1.60 -0.36 -6.78
N ARG A 78 -2.01 0.83 -6.40
CA ARG A 78 -1.10 1.83 -5.82
C ARG A 78 -1.28 1.84 -4.31
N VAL A 79 -0.18 1.80 -3.58
CA VAL A 79 -0.16 1.96 -2.13
C VAL A 79 0.61 3.22 -1.75
N ASP A 80 0.16 3.96 -0.76
CA ASP A 80 0.90 5.13 -0.25
C ASP A 80 2.05 4.71 0.68
N ALA A 81 2.81 5.70 1.18
CA ALA A 81 3.90 5.48 2.13
C ALA A 81 3.44 4.83 3.46
N HIS A 82 2.14 4.89 3.75
CA HIS A 82 1.52 4.28 4.93
C HIS A 82 0.92 2.89 4.63
N GLY A 83 1.09 2.35 3.42
CA GLY A 83 0.53 1.06 3.03
C GLY A 83 -0.98 1.09 2.76
N ASN A 84 -1.61 2.26 2.70
CA ASN A 84 -3.01 2.36 2.32
C ASN A 84 -3.17 2.11 0.82
N VAL A 85 -4.15 1.29 0.44
CA VAL A 85 -4.54 1.13 -0.96
C VAL A 85 -5.19 2.41 -1.48
N LEU A 86 -4.71 2.89 -2.62
CA LEU A 86 -5.13 4.17 -3.20
C LEU A 86 -6.08 4.02 -4.40
N TRP A 87 -6.03 2.88 -5.10
CA TRP A 87 -7.01 2.55 -6.12
C TRP A 87 -8.12 1.67 -5.55
N LYS A 88 -9.03 1.24 -6.43
CA LYS A 88 -10.13 0.35 -6.07
C LYS A 88 -9.64 -0.83 -5.23
N LYS A 89 -10.44 -1.23 -4.24
CA LYS A 89 -10.18 -2.43 -3.42
C LYS A 89 -9.90 -3.62 -4.35
N ASP A 90 -8.89 -4.41 -3.98
CA ASP A 90 -8.41 -5.57 -4.74
C ASP A 90 -7.86 -5.22 -6.14
N GLY A 91 -7.48 -3.96 -6.35
CA GLY A 91 -6.81 -3.50 -7.57
C GLY A 91 -7.75 -3.16 -8.73
N ILE A 92 -7.16 -2.54 -9.75
CA ILE A 92 -7.79 -2.28 -11.04
C ILE A 92 -7.29 -3.28 -12.07
N SER A 93 -8.17 -3.72 -12.96
CA SER A 93 -7.77 -4.52 -14.13
C SER A 93 -7.07 -3.60 -15.12
N ILE A 94 -5.87 -4.01 -15.53
CA ILE A 94 -5.07 -3.32 -16.56
C ILE A 94 -5.51 -3.77 -17.95
N CYS A 95 -5.94 -5.03 -18.07
CA CYS A 95 -6.55 -5.55 -19.27
C CYS A 95 -7.74 -6.47 -18.94
N CYS A 96 -8.85 -6.28 -19.66
CA CYS A 96 -10.06 -7.08 -19.56
C CYS A 96 -10.44 -7.75 -20.90
N ALA A 97 -9.47 -7.90 -21.80
CA ALA A 97 -9.71 -8.64 -23.03
C ALA A 97 -9.93 -10.13 -22.73
N PRO A 98 -10.55 -10.87 -23.66
CA PRO A 98 -10.63 -12.32 -23.54
C PRO A 98 -9.23 -12.98 -23.56
N GLU A 99 -9.15 -14.20 -23.06
CA GLU A 99 -7.92 -15.03 -22.96
C GLU A 99 -6.92 -14.61 -21.87
N ASN A 100 -5.83 -15.39 -21.75
CA ASN A 100 -4.83 -15.17 -20.70
C ASN A 100 -3.89 -14.01 -21.01
N HIS A 101 -3.58 -13.28 -19.95
CA HIS A 101 -2.63 -12.19 -19.88
C HIS A 101 -1.65 -12.47 -18.75
N ASN A 102 -0.35 -12.55 -19.07
CA ASN A 102 0.65 -12.97 -18.09
C ASN A 102 1.98 -12.23 -18.22
N ARG A 103 2.87 -12.54 -17.29
CA ARG A 103 4.24 -12.02 -17.18
C ARG A 103 4.29 -10.50 -17.23
N PRO A 104 3.58 -9.80 -16.34
CA PRO A 104 3.61 -8.35 -16.31
C PRO A 104 5.05 -7.87 -16.07
N ARG A 105 5.39 -6.73 -16.68
CA ARG A 105 6.57 -5.92 -16.35
C ARG A 105 6.10 -4.48 -16.21
N ILE A 106 6.75 -3.74 -15.32
CA ILE A 106 6.32 -2.40 -14.95
C ILE A 106 7.52 -1.47 -14.83
N VAL A 107 7.37 -0.25 -15.33
CA VAL A 107 8.32 0.85 -15.19
C VAL A 107 7.57 2.13 -14.85
N SER A 108 8.24 3.09 -14.20
CA SER A 108 7.63 4.39 -13.93
C SER A 108 7.40 5.16 -15.24
N ASP A 109 6.30 5.90 -15.32
CA ASP A 109 6.05 6.84 -16.41
C ASP A 109 6.68 8.23 -16.18
N GLY A 110 7.39 8.42 -15.07
CA GLY A 110 8.02 9.70 -14.68
C GLY A 110 7.05 10.76 -14.13
N SER A 111 5.75 10.48 -14.08
CA SER A 111 4.68 11.40 -13.63
C SER A 111 3.90 10.87 -12.43
N GLY A 112 4.42 9.85 -11.75
CA GLY A 112 3.79 9.19 -10.61
C GLY A 112 2.81 8.07 -11.00
N GLY A 113 2.79 7.68 -12.27
CA GLY A 113 2.10 6.51 -12.81
C GLY A 113 3.09 5.44 -13.25
N ALA A 114 2.61 4.54 -14.12
CA ALA A 114 3.38 3.39 -14.58
C ALA A 114 3.06 3.06 -16.03
N ILE A 115 4.04 2.49 -16.73
CA ILE A 115 3.82 1.76 -17.97
C ILE A 115 3.93 0.27 -17.62
N ILE A 116 2.87 -0.48 -17.90
CA ILE A 116 2.76 -1.91 -17.62
C ILE A 116 2.70 -2.64 -18.95
N THR A 117 3.58 -3.61 -19.17
CA THR A 117 3.57 -4.50 -20.34
C THR A 117 3.22 -5.92 -19.92
N TRP A 118 2.56 -6.68 -20.78
CA TRP A 118 2.24 -8.09 -20.53
C TRP A 118 2.27 -8.91 -21.83
N GLN A 119 2.40 -10.22 -21.67
CA GLN A 119 2.18 -11.21 -22.72
C GLN A 119 0.69 -11.51 -22.82
N ASP A 120 0.21 -11.57 -24.06
CA ASP A 120 -1.20 -11.63 -24.37
C ASP A 120 -1.46 -12.66 -25.46
N ILE A 121 -2.38 -13.59 -25.21
CA ILE A 121 -2.69 -14.67 -26.16
C ILE A 121 -4.03 -14.49 -26.85
N ARG A 122 -4.63 -13.29 -26.85
CA ARG A 122 -5.88 -13.01 -27.58
C ARG A 122 -5.77 -13.28 -29.09
N GLY A 123 -4.56 -13.29 -29.64
CA GLY A 123 -4.26 -13.67 -31.03
C GLY A 123 -4.21 -15.18 -31.28
N GLY A 124 -4.42 -16.01 -30.24
CA GLY A 124 -4.38 -17.46 -30.28
C GLY A 124 -3.34 -18.06 -29.31
N ILE A 125 -3.60 -19.25 -28.78
CA ILE A 125 -2.73 -19.91 -27.78
C ILE A 125 -1.29 -20.15 -28.24
N SER A 126 -1.06 -20.19 -29.55
CA SER A 126 0.27 -20.35 -30.18
C SER A 126 0.90 -19.02 -30.60
N ASN A 127 0.19 -17.90 -30.42
CA ASN A 127 0.62 -16.57 -30.81
C ASN A 127 0.47 -15.60 -29.63
N SER A 128 1.58 -15.35 -28.94
CA SER A 128 1.62 -14.36 -27.87
C SER A 128 2.23 -13.07 -28.37
N ASP A 129 1.45 -11.99 -28.26
CA ASP A 129 1.89 -10.64 -28.52
C ASP A 129 2.23 -9.92 -27.21
N ILE A 130 2.97 -8.81 -27.31
CA ILE A 130 3.27 -7.94 -26.17
C ILE A 130 2.41 -6.69 -26.26
N TYR A 131 1.65 -6.43 -25.21
CA TYR A 131 0.84 -5.21 -25.07
C TYR A 131 1.38 -4.35 -23.94
N ALA A 132 0.99 -3.08 -23.95
CA ALA A 132 1.33 -2.10 -22.93
C ALA A 132 0.15 -1.18 -22.61
N GLN A 133 0.04 -0.76 -21.36
CA GLN A 133 -0.88 0.26 -20.88
C GLN A 133 -0.10 1.26 -20.02
N ARG A 134 -0.42 2.55 -20.16
CA ARG A 134 -0.04 3.60 -19.23
C ARG A 134 -1.23 3.99 -18.37
#